data_AF-A0A6L6IJW9-F1
#
_entry.id   AF-A0A6L6IJW9-F1
#
_cell.length_a   1.000
_cell.length_b   1.000
_cell.length_c   1.000
_cell.angle_alpha   90.00
_cell.angle_beta   90.00
_cell.angle_gamma   90.00
#
_symmetry.space_group_name_H-M   'P 1'
#
loop_
_entity.id
_entity.type
_entity.pdbx_description
1 polymer ?
#
loop_
_entity_poly.entity_id
_entity_poly.type
_entity_poly.pdbx_seq_one_letter_code
_entity_poly.pdbx_strand_id
1 'polypeptide(L)'
;MTTITREQQKQILIDTATIIINRENTSEYSENLRELARIALASLTAKHPELKPANLINKFYERYPLDTFKSDTQRAEALGYFMAGAELQCFGEFVRYEDLCGDE
;
A
#
# COMPACT_ATOMS: atom_id res chain seq x y z
N MET A 1 -22.68 -8.60 -22.85
CA MET A 1 -21.27 -8.81 -22.45
C MET A 1 -21.12 -8.18 -21.08
N THR A 2 -20.97 -8.97 -20.02
CA THR A 2 -20.85 -8.48 -18.65
C THR A 2 -19.38 -8.18 -18.35
N THR A 3 -19.08 -6.92 -18.04
CA THR A 3 -17.72 -6.49 -17.69
C THR A 3 -17.45 -6.84 -16.24
N ILE A 4 -16.41 -7.64 -15.99
CA ILE A 4 -15.97 -7.96 -14.63
C ILE A 4 -15.26 -6.76 -14.00
N THR A 5 -15.55 -6.45 -12.75
CA THR A 5 -14.83 -5.39 -12.02
C THR A 5 -13.49 -5.89 -11.50
N ARG A 6 -12.53 -4.99 -11.22
CA ARG A 6 -11.23 -5.36 -10.61
C ARG A 6 -11.40 -6.07 -9.26
N GLU A 7 -12.35 -5.62 -8.44
CA GLU A 7 -12.63 -6.26 -7.15
C GLU A 7 -13.20 -7.68 -7.32
N GLN A 8 -14.11 -7.87 -8.28
CA GLN A 8 -14.62 -9.21 -8.62
C GLN A 8 -13.50 -10.11 -9.13
N GLN A 9 -12.62 -9.60 -9.99
CA GLN A 9 -11.45 -10.33 -10.49
C GLN A 9 -10.52 -10.72 -9.34
N LYS A 10 -10.23 -9.80 -8.42
CA LYS A 10 -9.40 -10.05 -7.23
C LYS A 10 -10.00 -11.15 -6.35
N GLN A 11 -11.31 -11.10 -6.09
CA GLN A 11 -11.98 -12.11 -5.28
C GLN A 11 -11.92 -13.50 -5.93
N ILE A 12 -12.15 -13.59 -7.24
CA ILE A 12 -12.04 -14.86 -7.97
C ILE A 12 -10.64 -15.48 -7.84
N LEU A 13 -9.59 -14.67 -7.91
CA LEU A 13 -8.21 -15.14 -7.76
C LEU A 13 -7.94 -15.63 -6.33
N ILE A 14 -8.44 -14.93 -5.32
CA ILE A 14 -8.34 -15.34 -3.91
C ILE A 14 -9.03 -16.68 -3.68
N ASP A 15 -10.26 -16.84 -4.19
CA ASP A 15 -11.04 -18.07 -4.05
C ASP A 15 -10.33 -19.23 -4.74
N THR A 16 -9.81 -19.00 -5.94
CA THR A 16 -9.04 -19.99 -6.72
C THR A 16 -7.79 -20.46 -5.96
N ALA A 17 -7.01 -19.52 -5.41
CA ALA A 17 -5.82 -19.86 -4.62
C ALA A 17 -6.18 -20.67 -3.37
N THR A 18 -7.25 -20.29 -2.68
CA THR A 18 -7.76 -20.99 -1.48
C THR A 18 -8.18 -22.43 -1.80
N ILE A 19 -8.84 -22.64 -2.94
CA ILE A 19 -9.21 -23.99 -3.42
C ILE A 19 -7.96 -24.83 -3.67
N ILE A 20 -6.95 -24.27 -4.37
CA ILE A 20 -5.71 -24.99 -4.68
C ILE A 20 -4.95 -25.40 -3.41
N ILE A 21 -4.89 -24.52 -2.40
CA ILE A 21 -4.21 -24.79 -1.13
C ILE A 21 -4.85 -25.98 -0.39
N ASN A 22 -6.18 -26.07 -0.39
CA ASN A 22 -6.94 -27.05 0.39
C ASN A 22 -7.25 -28.36 -0.37
N ARG A 23 -6.97 -28.41 -1.67
CA ARG A 23 -7.24 -29.58 -2.51
C ARG A 23 -6.32 -30.75 -2.14
N GLU A 24 -6.80 -31.99 -2.21
CA GLU A 24 -6.00 -33.21 -2.05
C GLU A 24 -4.83 -33.32 -3.06
N ASN A 25 -3.78 -34.05 -2.69
CA ASN A 25 -2.63 -34.28 -3.58
C ASN A 25 -3.03 -35.18 -4.75
N THR A 26 -3.00 -34.63 -5.96
CA THR A 26 -3.37 -35.36 -7.19
C THR A 26 -2.17 -35.67 -8.07
N SER A 27 -0.97 -35.20 -7.71
CA SER A 27 0.29 -35.41 -8.43
C SER A 27 1.49 -35.12 -7.53
N GLU A 28 2.67 -35.58 -7.92
CA GLU A 28 3.95 -35.30 -7.25
C GLU A 28 4.29 -33.80 -7.15
N TYR A 29 3.75 -32.96 -8.05
CA TYR A 29 3.96 -31.51 -8.06
C TYR A 29 2.88 -30.74 -7.28
N SER A 30 1.96 -31.42 -6.59
CA SER A 30 0.85 -30.77 -5.89
C SER A 30 1.35 -29.80 -4.82
N GLU A 31 2.45 -30.11 -4.14
CA GLU A 31 3.06 -29.20 -3.16
C GLU A 31 3.64 -27.94 -3.82
N ASN A 32 4.29 -28.06 -4.98
CA ASN A 32 4.78 -26.89 -5.71
C ASN A 32 3.63 -25.95 -6.08
N LEU A 33 2.50 -26.51 -6.52
CA LEU A 33 1.31 -25.74 -6.86
C LEU A 33 0.66 -25.10 -5.63
N ARG A 34 0.61 -25.81 -4.49
CA ARG A 34 0.14 -25.24 -3.22
C ARG A 34 1.02 -24.08 -2.77
N GLU A 35 2.34 -24.20 -2.89
CA GLU A 35 3.26 -23.14 -2.50
C GLU A 35 3.08 -21.89 -3.36
N LEU A 36 2.96 -22.06 -4.69
CA LEU A 36 2.63 -20.95 -5.59
C LEU A 36 1.29 -20.28 -5.21
N ALA A 37 0.27 -21.07 -4.85
CA ALA A 37 -1.01 -20.54 -4.41
C ALA A 37 -0.92 -19.79 -3.07
N ARG A 38 -0.08 -20.24 -2.12
CA ARG A 38 0.18 -19.51 -0.87
C ARG A 38 0.82 -18.14 -1.14
N ILE A 39 1.84 -18.11 -2.00
CA ILE A 39 2.51 -16.86 -2.41
C ILE A 39 1.52 -15.92 -3.10
N ALA A 40 0.72 -16.42 -4.04
CA ALA A 40 -0.30 -15.64 -4.72
C ALA A 40 -1.35 -15.08 -3.75
N LEU A 41 -1.84 -15.90 -2.82
CA LEU A 41 -2.81 -15.47 -1.80
C LEU A 41 -2.21 -14.39 -0.89
N ALA A 42 -0.97 -14.57 -0.42
CA ALA A 42 -0.26 -13.58 0.39
C ALA A 42 -0.12 -12.25 -0.36
N SER A 43 0.21 -12.28 -1.65
CA SER A 43 0.32 -11.07 -2.48
C SER A 43 -1.03 -10.38 -2.68
N LEU A 44 -2.11 -11.14 -2.96
CA LEU A 44 -3.45 -10.59 -3.18
C LEU A 44 -4.09 -10.02 -1.91
N THR A 45 -3.76 -10.58 -0.74
CA THR A 45 -4.32 -10.18 0.56
C THR A 45 -3.40 -9.26 1.36
N ALA A 46 -2.17 -9.03 0.89
CA ALA A 46 -1.26 -8.07 1.48
C ALA A 46 -1.98 -6.71 1.61
N LYS A 47 -1.99 -6.18 2.83
CA LYS A 47 -2.38 -4.80 3.03
C LYS A 47 -1.27 -3.95 2.43
N HIS A 48 -1.58 -3.25 1.36
CA HIS A 48 -0.70 -2.18 0.90
C HIS A 48 -0.56 -1.16 2.03
N PRO A 49 0.66 -0.66 2.27
CA PRO A 49 0.84 0.49 3.14
C PRO A 49 -0.12 1.60 2.68
N GLU A 50 -0.95 2.11 3.59
CA GLU A 50 -1.89 3.18 3.29
C GLU A 50 -1.47 4.40 4.09
N LEU A 51 -1.20 5.50 3.37
CA LEU A 51 -1.00 6.78 4.02
C LEU A 51 -2.35 7.35 4.44
N LYS A 52 -2.47 7.78 5.69
CA LYS A 52 -3.68 8.44 6.21
C LYS A 52 -3.36 9.89 6.55
N PRO A 53 -3.41 10.83 5.58
CA PRO A 53 -2.90 12.19 5.76
C PRO A 53 -3.54 12.91 6.96
N ALA A 54 -4.84 12.77 7.17
CA ALA A 54 -5.53 13.40 8.29
C ALA A 54 -4.96 12.94 9.66
N ASN A 55 -4.70 11.64 9.82
CA ASN A 55 -4.12 11.11 11.06
C ASN A 55 -2.68 11.59 11.26
N LEU A 56 -1.91 11.71 10.18
CA LEU A 56 -0.54 12.21 10.21
C LEU A 56 -0.50 13.69 10.59
N ILE A 57 -1.38 14.51 10.00
CA ILE A 57 -1.52 15.93 10.33
C ILE A 57 -1.93 16.10 11.79
N ASN A 58 -2.87 15.30 12.28
CA ASN A 58 -3.26 15.35 13.71
C ASN A 58 -2.06 15.03 14.62
N LYS A 59 -1.32 13.94 14.34
CA LYS A 59 -0.10 13.59 15.07
C LYS A 59 0.97 14.68 15.01
N PHE A 60 1.11 15.35 13.87
CA PHE A 60 2.04 16.47 13.72
C PHE A 60 1.70 17.59 14.69
N TYR A 61 0.43 18.02 14.75
CA TYR A 61 0.02 19.10 15.66
C TYR A 61 -0.09 18.70 17.13
N GLU A 62 -0.31 17.42 17.43
CA GLU A 62 -0.18 16.89 18.80
C GLU A 62 1.26 17.05 19.32
N ARG A 63 2.25 16.87 18.45
CA ARG A 63 3.67 16.94 18.80
C ARG A 63 4.25 18.35 18.67
N TYR A 64 3.74 19.14 17.73
CA TYR A 64 4.16 20.50 17.44
C TYR A 64 2.94 21.42 17.43
N PRO A 65 2.50 21.92 18.59
CA PRO A 65 1.39 22.85 18.70
C PRO A 65 1.59 24.14 17.87
N LEU A 66 0.50 24.77 17.44
CA LEU A 66 0.54 25.91 16.50
C LEU A 66 1.35 27.11 17.02
N ASP A 67 1.33 27.35 18.33
CA ASP A 67 2.07 28.41 19.02
C ASP A 67 3.58 28.17 19.09
N THR A 68 4.04 26.96 18.72
CA THR A 68 5.47 26.61 18.66
C THR A 68 6.17 27.20 17.42
N PHE A 69 5.42 27.58 16.38
CA PHE A 69 5.98 28.05 15.12
C PHE A 69 6.09 29.58 15.08
N LYS A 70 7.21 30.09 14.53
CA LYS A 70 7.46 31.54 14.40
C LYS A 70 6.66 32.18 13.27
N SER A 71 6.29 31.40 12.26
CA SER A 71 5.51 31.84 11.11
C SER A 71 4.78 30.67 10.46
N ASP A 72 3.75 30.98 9.68
CA ASP A 72 3.03 29.98 8.90
C ASP A 72 3.90 29.31 7.82
N THR A 73 4.87 30.04 7.26
CA THR A 73 5.85 29.47 6.33
C THR A 73 6.67 28.37 7.00
N GLN A 74 7.21 28.63 8.19
CA GLN A 74 7.98 27.65 8.94
C GLN A 74 7.13 26.42 9.31
N ARG A 75 5.87 26.65 9.72
CA ARG A 75 4.91 25.59 10.01
C ARG A 75 4.65 24.71 8.78
N ALA A 76 4.43 25.33 7.62
CA ALA A 76 4.16 24.63 6.37
C ALA A 76 5.37 23.79 5.92
N GLU A 77 6.59 24.33 5.99
CA GLU A 77 7.82 23.61 5.68
C GLU A 77 8.01 22.39 6.59
N ALA A 78 7.85 22.57 7.91
CA ALA A 78 7.97 21.49 8.88
C ALA A 78 6.94 20.37 8.64
N LEU A 79 5.69 20.72 8.32
CA LEU A 79 4.67 19.74 7.96
C LEU A 79 5.04 19.01 6.66
N GLY A 80 5.56 19.74 5.66
CA GLY A 80 6.05 19.16 4.42
C GLY A 80 7.13 18.10 4.63
N TYR A 81 8.16 18.42 5.42
CA TYR A 81 9.22 17.45 5.76
C TYR A 81 8.69 16.24 6.54
N PHE A 82 7.75 16.45 7.46
CA PHE A 82 7.13 15.37 8.21
C PHE A 82 6.33 14.42 7.30
N MET A 83 5.54 14.97 6.39
CA MET A 83 4.76 14.19 5.42
C MET A 83 5.66 13.41 4.46
N ALA A 84 6.73 14.03 3.95
CA ALA A 84 7.71 13.36 3.10
C ALA A 84 8.40 12.19 3.83
N GLY A 85 8.75 12.37 5.12
CA GLY A 85 9.28 11.28 5.94
C GLY A 85 8.29 10.14 6.15
N ALA A 86 7.01 10.46 6.35
CA ALA A 86 5.95 9.46 6.49
C ALA A 86 5.71 8.69 5.18
N GLU A 87 5.76 9.35 4.03
CA GLU A 87 5.67 8.73 2.71
C GLU A 87 6.83 7.76 2.47
N LEU A 88 8.07 8.18 2.77
CA LEU A 88 9.26 7.32 2.65
C LEU A 88 9.16 6.08 3.55
N GLN A 89 8.65 6.22 4.78
CA GLN A 89 8.48 5.08 5.68
C GLN A 89 7.37 4.12 5.20
N CYS A 90 6.32 4.66 4.58
CA CYS A 90 5.17 3.88 4.12
C CYS A 90 5.49 3.11 2.83
N PHE A 91 6.18 3.75 1.88
CA PHE A 91 6.35 3.22 0.52
C PHE A 91 7.79 2.83 0.17
N GLY A 92 8.79 3.25 0.95
CA GLY A 92 10.20 2.84 0.78
C GLY A 92 10.89 3.33 -0.49
N GLU A 93 10.16 3.88 -1.45
CA GLU A 93 10.70 4.47 -2.68
C GLU A 93 10.47 5.98 -2.65
N PHE A 94 11.54 6.76 -2.87
CA PHE A 94 11.41 8.19 -3.13
C PHE A 94 10.47 8.39 -4.31
N VAL A 95 9.51 9.30 -4.18
CA VAL A 95 8.83 9.85 -5.36
C VAL A 95 9.91 10.45 -6.27
N ARG A 96 10.19 9.80 -7.39
CA ARG A 96 11.08 10.36 -8.40
C ARG A 96 10.32 11.46 -9.12
N TYR A 97 10.74 12.71 -8.93
CA TYR A 97 10.14 13.86 -9.61
C TYR A 97 10.16 13.71 -11.15
N GLU A 98 11.09 12.92 -11.67
CA GLU A 98 11.19 12.51 -13.07
C GLU A 98 9.93 11.81 -13.61
N ASP A 99 9.16 11.13 -12.75
CA ASP A 99 7.93 10.42 -13.15
C ASP A 99 6.67 11.30 -13.00
N LEU A 100 6.79 12.49 -12.38
CA LEU A 100 5.68 13.44 -12.14
C LEU A 100 5.70 14.65 -13.09
N CYS A 101 6.89 15.03 -13.56
CA CYS A 101 7.03 15.97 -14.66
C CYS A 101 6.87 15.19 -15.97
N GLY A 102 5.62 14.93 -16.36
CA GLY A 102 5.35 14.57 -17.76
C GLY A 102 5.92 15.69 -18.63
N ASP A 103 6.83 15.32 -19.52
CA ASP A 103 7.48 16.25 -20.46
C ASP A 103 6.40 17.15 -21.10
N GLU A 104 6.58 18.48 -20.96
CA GLU A 104 5.90 19.46 -21.83
C GLU A 104 6.28 19.22 -23.30
#